data_AF-A0A945NKP8-F1
#
_entry.id   AF-A0A945NKP8-F1
#
_cell.length_a   1.000
_cell.length_b   1.000
_cell.length_c   1.000
_cell.angle_alpha   90.00
_cell.angle_beta   90.00
_cell.angle_gamma   90.00
#
_symmetry.space_group_name_H-M   'P 1'
#
loop_
_entity.id
_entity.type
_entity.pdbx_description
1 polymer ?
#
loop_
_entity_poly.entity_id
_entity_poly.type
_entity_poly.pdbx_seq_one_letter_code
_entity_poly.pdbx_strand_id
1 'polypeptide(L)'
;MMVGETKPLSYLPISTLREICGVEPQKMREELEEKGLAVIEFTQEESGVGGGALYTYDRDALRRVLESGRSTLEKNKWPTEPDEFVRNLKVFAEDPDLYNLVMQVFADPRLKKD
;
A
#
# COMPACT_ATOMS: atom_id res chain seq x y z
N MET A 1 -3.02 10.45 6.78
CA MET A 1 -3.03 9.71 5.48
C MET A 1 -4.47 9.33 5.16
N MET A 2 -4.86 9.33 3.88
CA MET A 2 -6.23 8.98 3.46
C MET A 2 -6.26 7.55 2.92
N VAL A 3 -7.03 6.69 3.58
CA VAL A 3 -7.26 5.28 3.24
C VAL A 3 -8.73 4.96 3.52
N GLY A 4 -9.34 4.13 2.68
CA GLY A 4 -10.72 3.66 2.82
C GLY A 4 -11.18 2.96 1.54
N GLU A 5 -12.49 2.78 1.38
CA GLU A 5 -13.07 1.97 0.29
C GLU A 5 -12.57 2.36 -1.12
N THR A 6 -12.35 3.66 -1.37
CA THR A 6 -11.93 4.16 -2.68
C THR A 6 -10.41 4.27 -2.85
N LYS A 7 -9.65 4.15 -1.76
CA LYS A 7 -8.19 4.14 -1.76
C LYS A 7 -7.70 3.12 -0.73
N PRO A 8 -7.61 1.84 -1.13
CA PRO A 8 -7.31 0.75 -0.21
C PRO A 8 -5.96 0.87 0.50
N LEU A 9 -4.96 1.49 -0.14
CA LEU A 9 -3.59 1.52 0.33
C LEU A 9 -2.97 2.91 0.14
N SER A 10 -2.16 3.32 1.11
CA SER A 10 -1.30 4.51 1.02
C SER A 10 0.00 4.25 1.76
N TYR A 11 1.06 4.98 1.40
CA TYR A 11 2.26 5.07 2.21
C TYR A 11 2.71 6.52 2.34
N LEU A 12 3.55 6.78 3.34
CA LEU A 12 4.27 8.04 3.47
C LEU A 12 5.71 7.76 3.94
N PRO A 13 6.74 8.38 3.32
CA PRO A 13 8.11 8.26 3.80
C PRO A 13 8.23 8.73 5.26
N ILE A 14 9.08 8.07 6.03
CA ILE A 14 9.33 8.43 7.44
C ILE A 14 9.88 9.85 7.57
N SER A 15 10.76 10.26 6.65
CA SER A 15 11.28 11.63 6.58
C SER A 15 10.15 12.65 6.36
N THR A 16 9.19 12.35 5.48
CA THR A 16 8.04 13.23 5.25
C THR A 16 7.15 13.36 6.49
N LEU A 17 6.88 12.25 7.21
CA LEU A 17 6.13 12.28 8.46
C LEU A 17 6.79 13.20 9.50
N ARG A 18 8.10 13.07 9.69
CA ARG A 18 8.84 13.84 10.70
C ARG A 18 9.08 15.29 10.28
N GLU A 19 9.63 15.49 9.09
CA GLU A 19 10.18 16.79 8.67
C GLU A 19 9.12 17.72 8.09
N ILE A 20 8.08 17.17 7.43
CA ILE A 20 7.04 17.97 6.79
C ILE A 20 5.78 18.00 7.64
N CYS A 21 5.33 16.85 8.15
CA CYS A 21 4.12 16.79 8.97
C CYS A 21 4.36 17.10 10.45
N GLY A 22 5.60 17.03 10.94
CA GLY A 22 5.91 17.22 12.37
C GLY A 22 5.30 16.13 13.26
N VAL A 23 5.08 14.93 12.72
CA VAL A 23 4.44 13.81 13.43
C VAL A 23 5.42 12.65 13.56
N GLU A 24 5.54 12.11 14.78
CA GLU A 24 6.32 10.89 14.99
C GLU A 24 5.62 9.68 14.34
N PRO A 25 6.35 8.80 13.62
CA PRO A 25 5.77 7.64 12.95
C PRO A 25 4.95 6.74 13.87
N GLN A 26 5.42 6.52 15.09
CA GLN A 26 4.72 5.70 16.10
C GLN A 26 3.36 6.30 16.47
N LYS A 27 3.26 7.62 16.62
CA LYS A 27 1.99 8.29 16.92
C LYS A 27 1.01 8.15 15.76
N MET A 28 1.50 8.33 14.52
CA MET A 28 0.67 8.14 13.32
C MET A 28 0.19 6.68 13.21
N ARG A 29 1.04 5.70 13.53
CA ARG A 29 0.69 4.28 13.58
C ARG A 29 -0.48 4.02 14.54
N GLU A 30 -0.36 4.50 15.77
CA GLU A 30 -1.41 4.37 16.80
C GLU A 30 -2.73 4.99 16.32
N GLU A 31 -2.71 6.23 15.80
CA GLU A 31 -3.91 6.92 15.30
C GLU A 31 -4.60 6.20 14.12
N LEU A 32 -3.86 5.44 13.32
CA LEU A 32 -4.40 4.67 12.19
C LEU A 32 -4.94 3.32 12.65
N GLU A 33 -4.24 2.65 13.56
CA GLU A 33 -4.69 1.39 14.17
C GLU A 33 -5.98 1.62 14.99
N GLU A 34 -6.11 2.75 15.70
CA GLU A 34 -7.35 3.16 16.39
C GLU A 34 -8.53 3.33 15.43
N LYS A 35 -8.27 3.66 14.16
CA LYS A 35 -9.29 3.76 13.10
C LYS A 35 -9.59 2.41 12.43
N GLY A 36 -9.02 1.32 12.94
CA GLY A 36 -9.18 -0.03 12.39
C GLY A 36 -8.34 -0.32 11.15
N LEU A 37 -7.41 0.57 10.79
CA LEU A 37 -6.54 0.37 9.63
C LEU A 37 -5.34 -0.51 9.98
N ALA A 38 -4.89 -1.29 9.01
CA ALA A 38 -3.62 -1.98 9.10
C ALA A 38 -2.47 -1.01 8.87
N VAL A 39 -1.37 -1.20 9.60
CA VAL A 39 -0.16 -0.38 9.47
C VAL A 39 1.08 -1.29 9.45
N ILE A 40 1.96 -1.06 8.47
CA ILE A 40 3.29 -1.69 8.42
C ILE A 40 4.32 -0.58 8.24
N GLU A 41 5.29 -0.52 9.15
CA GLU A 41 6.48 0.29 8.96
C GLU A 41 7.53 -0.56 8.27
N PHE A 42 8.05 -0.05 7.15
CA PHE A 42 9.14 -0.68 6.42
C PHE A 42 10.39 0.17 6.56
N THR A 43 11.52 -0.52 6.74
CA THR A 43 12.84 0.07 6.62
C THR A 43 13.13 0.50 5.18
N GLN A 44 14.25 1.21 4.98
CA GLN A 44 14.71 1.58 3.63
C GLN A 44 14.98 0.34 2.76
N GLU A 45 15.55 -0.72 3.33
CA GLU A 45 15.83 -1.96 2.59
C GLU A 45 14.55 -2.68 2.16
N GLU A 46 13.49 -2.61 2.97
CA GLU A 46 12.23 -3.27 2.69
C GLU A 46 11.33 -2.51 1.72
N SER A 47 11.39 -1.17 1.71
CA SER A 47 10.52 -0.32 0.90
C SER A 47 11.18 0.28 -0.34
N GLY A 48 12.52 0.36 -0.37
CA GLY A 48 13.26 1.15 -1.37
C GLY A 48 13.11 2.66 -1.20
N VAL A 49 12.39 3.13 -0.18
CA VAL A 49 12.18 4.55 0.13
C VAL A 49 13.28 5.02 1.08
N GLY A 50 13.93 6.15 0.76
CA GLY A 50 14.98 6.72 1.62
C GLY A 50 14.49 6.96 3.05
N GLY A 51 15.13 6.33 4.03
CA GLY A 51 14.72 6.39 5.43
C GLY A 51 13.51 5.53 5.82
N GLY A 52 12.98 4.70 4.90
CA GLY A 52 11.81 3.86 5.14
C GLY A 52 10.47 4.58 4.93
N ALA A 53 9.38 3.84 5.11
CA ALA A 53 8.04 4.35 4.91
C ALA A 53 7.01 3.65 5.79
N LEU A 54 5.99 4.42 6.20
CA LEU A 54 4.82 3.92 6.91
C LEU A 54 3.72 3.63 5.90
N TYR A 55 3.38 2.36 5.72
CA TYR A 55 2.29 1.90 4.88
C TYR A 55 1.04 1.73 5.74
N THR A 56 -0.11 2.10 5.19
CA THR A 56 -1.41 1.90 5.82
C THR A 56 -2.45 1.47 4.80
N TYR A 57 -3.34 0.56 5.20
CA TYR A 57 -4.35 0.01 4.32
C TYR A 57 -5.59 -0.45 5.07
N ASP A 58 -6.70 -0.45 4.34
CA ASP A 58 -7.94 -1.08 4.73
C ASP A 58 -7.92 -2.52 4.21
N ARG A 59 -7.98 -3.50 5.11
CA ARG A 59 -7.86 -4.93 4.75
C ARG A 59 -9.00 -5.40 3.86
N ASP A 60 -10.22 -4.93 4.11
CA ASP A 60 -11.40 -5.39 3.38
C ASP A 60 -11.46 -4.72 2.01
N ALA A 61 -11.20 -3.42 1.94
CA ALA A 61 -11.11 -2.70 0.67
C ALA A 61 -10.00 -3.27 -0.21
N LEU A 62 -8.82 -3.56 0.38
CA LEU A 62 -7.71 -4.15 -0.36
C LEU A 62 -8.08 -5.55 -0.85
N ARG A 63 -8.66 -6.40 0.01
CA ARG A 63 -9.12 -7.74 -0.37
C ARG A 63 -10.06 -7.73 -1.58
N ARG A 64 -11.04 -6.83 -1.62
CA ARG A 64 -11.96 -6.69 -2.76
C ARG A 64 -11.23 -6.41 -4.08
N VAL A 65 -10.22 -5.53 -4.06
CA VAL A 65 -9.41 -5.23 -5.26
C VAL A 65 -8.57 -6.44 -5.65
N LEU A 66 -7.90 -7.10 -4.70
CA LEU A 66 -7.08 -8.29 -4.97
C LEU A 66 -7.92 -9.45 -5.51
N GLU A 67 -9.14 -9.64 -5.02
CA GLU A 67 -10.08 -10.66 -5.53
C GLU A 67 -10.49 -10.37 -6.97
N SER A 68 -10.75 -9.10 -7.32
CA SER A 68 -11.06 -8.72 -8.70
C SER A 68 -9.90 -8.95 -9.67
N GLY A 69 -8.66 -8.85 -9.18
CA GLY A 69 -7.42 -9.08 -9.93
C GLY A 69 -6.79 -10.45 -9.70
N ARG A 70 -7.49 -11.41 -9.09
CA ARG A 70 -6.90 -12.67 -8.60
C ARG A 70 -6.16 -13.45 -9.68
N SER A 71 -6.73 -13.57 -10.88
CA SER A 71 -6.07 -14.26 -11.99
C SER A 71 -4.75 -13.61 -12.40
N THR A 72 -4.68 -12.27 -12.35
CA THR A 72 -3.46 -11.51 -12.64
C THR A 72 -2.41 -11.73 -11.57
N LEU A 73 -2.81 -11.76 -10.29
CA LEU A 73 -1.91 -12.06 -9.18
C LEU A 73 -1.35 -13.48 -9.29
N GLU A 74 -2.20 -14.48 -9.51
CA GLU A 74 -1.81 -15.89 -9.62
C GLU A 74 -0.88 -16.13 -10.83
N LYS A 75 -1.21 -15.56 -11.99
CA LYS A 75 -0.35 -15.61 -13.21
C LYS A 75 1.06 -15.10 -12.92
N ASN A 76 1.15 -14.01 -12.15
CA ASN A 76 2.42 -13.37 -11.81
C ASN A 76 3.07 -13.92 -10.53
N LYS A 77 2.48 -14.94 -9.88
CA LYS A 77 2.92 -15.49 -8.58
C LYS A 77 2.98 -14.44 -7.46
N TRP A 78 2.08 -13.47 -7.51
CA TRP A 78 1.92 -12.46 -6.47
C TRP A 78 0.95 -12.94 -5.38
N PRO A 79 1.12 -12.48 -4.13
CA PRO A 79 0.20 -12.83 -3.05
C PRO A 79 -1.22 -12.30 -3.31
N THR A 80 -2.21 -13.05 -2.84
CA THR A 80 -3.63 -12.69 -2.92
C THR A 80 -4.19 -12.23 -1.58
N GLU A 81 -3.46 -12.44 -0.49
CA GLU A 81 -3.83 -11.95 0.85
C GLU A 81 -3.31 -10.52 1.09
N PRO A 82 -4.12 -9.61 1.68
CA PRO A 82 -3.78 -8.19 1.84
C PRO A 82 -2.42 -7.92 2.48
N ASP A 83 -2.14 -8.52 3.64
CA ASP A 83 -0.92 -8.25 4.41
C ASP A 83 0.33 -8.78 3.68
N GLU A 84 0.21 -9.91 2.98
CA GLU A 84 1.30 -10.48 2.17
C GLU A 84 1.54 -9.65 0.91
N PHE A 85 0.46 -9.20 0.26
CA PHE A 85 0.53 -8.34 -0.91
C PHE A 85 1.28 -7.04 -0.59
N VAL A 86 0.96 -6.39 0.53
CA VAL A 86 1.64 -5.15 0.95
C VAL A 86 3.13 -5.38 1.21
N ARG A 87 3.51 -6.51 1.82
CA ARG A 87 4.92 -6.90 2.00
C ARG A 87 5.63 -7.22 0.69
N ASN A 88 4.89 -7.57 -0.35
CA ASN A 88 5.43 -7.88 -1.67
C ASN A 88 5.63 -6.64 -2.56
N LEU A 89 5.12 -5.47 -2.19
CA LEU A 89 5.18 -4.24 -3.02
C LEU A 89 6.59 -3.72 -3.33
N LYS A 90 7.62 -4.27 -2.67
CA LYS A 90 9.02 -4.05 -3.03
C LYS A 90 9.43 -4.68 -4.36
N VAL A 91 8.64 -5.63 -4.86
CA VAL A 91 8.86 -6.32 -6.13
C VAL A 91 8.29 -5.45 -7.25
N PHE A 92 9.11 -5.23 -8.29
CA PHE A 92 8.67 -4.49 -9.47
C PHE A 92 7.64 -5.29 -10.28
N ALA A 93 6.51 -4.67 -10.60
CA ALA A 93 5.46 -5.26 -11.43
C ALA A 93 5.79 -5.02 -12.92
N GLU A 94 6.40 -6.01 -13.57
CA GLU A 94 6.77 -5.93 -15.00
C GLU A 94 5.57 -6.15 -15.93
N ASP A 95 4.61 -6.98 -15.52
CA ASP A 95 3.39 -7.26 -16.28
C ASP A 95 2.45 -6.04 -16.22
N PRO A 96 1.99 -5.50 -17.37
CA PRO A 96 1.15 -4.30 -17.39
C PRO A 96 -0.17 -4.44 -16.62
N ASP A 97 -0.79 -5.62 -16.62
CA ASP A 97 -2.05 -5.85 -15.91
C ASP A 97 -1.82 -5.85 -14.40
N LEU A 98 -0.71 -6.45 -13.96
CA LEU A 98 -0.27 -6.40 -12.57
C LEU A 98 0.08 -4.97 -12.15
N TYR A 99 0.78 -4.21 -13.00
CA TYR A 99 1.10 -2.81 -12.74
C TYR A 99 -0.17 -1.98 -12.58
N ASN A 100 -1.16 -2.16 -13.45
CA ASN A 100 -2.46 -1.49 -13.35
C ASN A 100 -3.22 -1.87 -12.08
N LEU A 101 -3.17 -3.14 -11.66
CA LEU A 101 -3.75 -3.58 -10.39
C LEU A 101 -3.06 -2.90 -9.19
N VAL A 102 -1.73 -2.78 -9.21
CA VAL A 102 -0.98 -2.04 -8.19
C VAL A 102 -1.38 -0.56 -8.20
N MET A 103 -1.53 0.07 -9.37
CA MET A 103 -2.03 1.44 -9.44
C MET A 103 -3.44 1.61 -8.87
N GLN A 104 -4.32 0.63 -9.11
CA GLN A 104 -5.69 0.64 -8.59
C GLN A 104 -5.72 0.61 -7.06
N VAL A 105 -4.90 -0.20 -6.40
CA VAL A 105 -4.87 -0.24 -4.92
C VAL A 105 -4.41 1.09 -4.29
N PHE A 106 -3.58 1.86 -5.02
CA PHE A 106 -3.15 3.20 -4.61
C PHE A 106 -4.12 4.31 -5.03
N ALA A 107 -5.19 3.98 -5.76
CA ALA A 107 -6.07 4.94 -6.43
C ALA A 107 -5.28 5.97 -7.25
N ASP A 108 -4.27 5.51 -8.00
CA ASP A 108 -3.37 6.39 -8.74
C ASP A 108 -4.13 7.10 -9.88
N PRO A 109 -4.11 8.44 -9.94
CA PRO A 109 -4.85 9.20 -10.95
C PRO A 109 -4.35 8.98 -12.38
N ARG A 110 -3.14 8.41 -12.55
CA ARG A 110 -2.59 8.07 -13.87
C ARG A 110 -3.20 6.80 -14.44
N LEU A 111 -3.98 6.05 -13.64
CA LEU A 111 -4.71 4.89 -14.12
C LEU A 111 -5.74 5.36 -15.15
N LYS A 112 -5.49 5.05 -16.42
CA LYS A 112 -6.46 5.33 -17.48
C LYS A 112 -7.66 4.40 -17.24
N LYS A 113 -8.84 5.00 -17.11
CA LYS A 113 -10.10 4.26 -17.18
C LYS A 113 -10.42 4.14 -18.66
N ASP A 114 -10.38 2.92 -19.17
CA ASP A 114 -10.93 2.61 -20.49
C ASP A 114 -12.44 2.86 -20.53
#